data_AF-A0A9E3D8F0-F1
#
_entry.id   AF-A0A9E3D8F0-F1
#
_cell.length_a   1.000
_cell.length_b   1.000
_cell.length_c   1.000
_cell.angle_alpha   90.00
_cell.angle_beta   90.00
_cell.angle_gamma   90.00
#
_symmetry.space_group_name_H-M   'P 1'
#
loop_
_entity.id
_entity.type
_entity.pdbx_description
1 polymer ?
#
loop_
_entity_poly.entity_id
_entity_poly.type
_entity_poly.pdbx_seq_one_letter_code
_entity_poly.pdbx_strand_id
1 'polypeptide(L)'
;MADSPRRTLQKLFPLILIPTLGLMAGCGSSVGAGDLRFRSVESNRLFSEHFAKAYYSQSDDGDRTVVLINDGLPQAGPAEGPLDPVASEPLRQVVRFRILWNPLHGTRIDAPSTTNCVIDWIVRDTSSQAAVDSLHYQGAGYVSASQTEKGLVITVRSAALDAAARTGELADPVGRCIVNGKFIAIRDDQLVAATVARMDEMPLAEATPAAAQVPSRTMSFSPTVPEDNSNSVQNSGPPSRQPSP
;
A
#
# COMPACT_ATOMS: atom_id res chain seq x y z
N MET A 1 -84.82 1.69 -12.18
CA MET A 1 -84.19 1.59 -13.51
C MET A 1 -82.89 0.83 -13.36
N ALA A 2 -82.83 -0.36 -13.98
CA ALA A 2 -81.71 -1.30 -14.25
C ALA A 2 -80.73 -1.67 -13.11
N ASP A 3 -80.62 -2.93 -12.64
CA ASP A 3 -80.02 -4.13 -13.28
C ASP A 3 -78.62 -3.87 -13.87
N SER A 4 -77.55 -4.65 -13.69
CA SER A 4 -77.24 -5.91 -13.00
C SER A 4 -75.70 -6.09 -13.09
N PRO A 5 -75.10 -7.08 -12.41
CA PRO A 5 -73.66 -7.20 -12.13
C PRO A 5 -72.89 -7.94 -13.25
N ARG A 6 -71.58 -7.67 -13.40
CA ARG A 6 -70.67 -8.53 -14.16
C ARG A 6 -69.61 -9.15 -13.26
N ARG A 7 -69.87 -10.41 -12.92
CA ARG A 7 -68.89 -11.43 -12.52
C ARG A 7 -67.91 -11.64 -13.67
N THR A 8 -66.60 -11.65 -13.40
CA THR A 8 -65.65 -12.35 -14.27
C THR A 8 -64.49 -12.94 -13.47
N LEU A 9 -64.63 -14.23 -13.20
CA LEU A 9 -63.61 -15.27 -13.28
C LEU A 9 -62.21 -14.97 -12.71
N GLN A 10 -62.12 -15.19 -11.41
CA GLN A 10 -61.29 -16.24 -10.80
C GLN A 10 -60.60 -17.18 -11.83
N LYS A 11 -59.35 -16.87 -12.18
CA LYS A 11 -58.42 -17.87 -12.74
C LYS A 11 -57.46 -18.27 -11.63
N LEU A 12 -57.75 -19.44 -11.08
CA LEU A 12 -56.82 -20.29 -10.35
C LEU A 12 -55.51 -20.40 -11.15
N PHE A 13 -54.48 -19.67 -10.73
CA PHE A 13 -53.12 -20.00 -11.09
C PHE A 13 -52.52 -20.83 -9.96
N PRO A 14 -51.96 -22.02 -10.27
CA PRO A 14 -51.43 -22.91 -9.27
C PRO A 14 -50.22 -22.27 -8.58
N LEU A 15 -50.31 -22.35 -7.25
CA LEU A 15 -49.29 -22.15 -6.24
C LEU A 15 -47.98 -22.88 -6.60
N ILE A 16 -47.09 -22.24 -7.35
CA ILE A 16 -45.69 -22.68 -7.45
C ILE A 16 -44.95 -22.10 -6.24
N LEU A 17 -44.96 -22.87 -5.16
CA LEU A 17 -44.17 -22.65 -3.96
C LEU A 17 -42.70 -22.99 -4.29
N ILE A 18 -41.96 -22.05 -4.87
CA ILE A 18 -40.51 -22.15 -5.02
C ILE A 18 -39.89 -21.81 -3.66
N PRO A 19 -39.22 -22.75 -2.96
CA PRO A 19 -38.42 -22.39 -1.81
C PRO A 19 -37.12 -21.77 -2.32
N THR A 20 -37.16 -20.50 -2.71
CA THR A 20 -35.96 -19.65 -2.84
C THR A 20 -35.44 -19.32 -1.45
N LEU A 21 -35.08 -20.36 -0.70
CA LEU A 21 -34.55 -20.28 0.64
C LEU A 21 -33.03 -20.06 0.54
N GLY A 22 -32.65 -18.78 0.64
CA GLY A 22 -31.51 -18.42 1.46
C GLY A 22 -30.11 -18.68 0.93
N LEU A 23 -29.80 -18.29 -0.31
CA LEU A 23 -28.42 -17.91 -0.67
C LEU A 23 -28.29 -16.38 -0.66
N MET A 24 -28.71 -15.75 0.43
CA MET A 24 -28.16 -14.45 0.84
C MET A 24 -26.80 -14.70 1.48
N ALA A 25 -25.88 -15.28 0.71
CA ALA A 25 -24.45 -15.15 0.99
C ALA A 25 -24.13 -13.68 0.68
N GLY A 26 -24.44 -12.81 1.65
CA GLY A 26 -24.07 -11.41 1.61
C GLY A 26 -22.57 -11.37 1.45
N CYS A 27 -22.11 -11.03 0.25
CA CYS A 27 -20.72 -10.74 -0.03
C CYS A 27 -20.37 -9.48 0.76
N GLY A 28 -20.05 -9.67 2.04
CA GLY A 28 -19.58 -8.64 2.95
C GLY A 28 -18.19 -8.23 2.52
N SER A 29 -18.13 -7.47 1.43
CA SER A 29 -16.94 -6.70 1.10
C SER A 29 -16.72 -5.78 2.29
N SER A 30 -15.71 -6.07 3.12
CA SER A 30 -15.32 -5.23 4.25
C SER A 30 -15.03 -3.83 3.73
N VAL A 31 -15.97 -2.92 3.96
CA VAL A 31 -15.79 -1.52 3.60
C VAL A 31 -14.66 -0.99 4.47
N GLY A 32 -13.62 -0.41 3.85
CA GLY A 32 -12.45 0.07 4.57
C GLY A 32 -11.26 -0.90 4.58
N ALA A 33 -11.30 -2.04 3.89
CA ALA A 33 -10.11 -2.90 3.78
C ALA A 33 -9.22 -2.53 2.59
N GLY A 34 -7.95 -2.92 2.64
CA GLY A 34 -6.97 -2.61 1.60
C GLY A 34 -5.77 -3.53 1.57
N ASP A 35 -5.29 -3.82 0.35
CA ASP A 35 -4.06 -4.61 0.16
C ASP A 35 -2.92 -3.70 -0.30
N LEU A 36 -1.79 -3.79 0.40
CA LEU A 36 -0.52 -3.20 -0.04
C LEU A 36 0.47 -4.30 -0.38
N ARG A 37 1.25 -4.07 -1.43
CA ARG A 37 2.32 -4.95 -1.89
C ARG A 37 3.65 -4.24 -1.74
N PHE A 38 4.59 -4.87 -1.06
CA PHE A 38 5.93 -4.37 -0.80
C PHE A 38 6.92 -5.25 -1.56
N ARG A 39 7.67 -4.65 -2.49
CA ARG A 39 8.75 -5.35 -3.17
C ARG A 39 10.08 -4.90 -2.59
N SER A 40 10.77 -5.80 -1.88
CA SER A 40 12.13 -5.55 -1.38
C SER A 40 13.07 -5.31 -2.57
N VAL A 41 13.89 -4.27 -2.49
CA VAL A 41 14.85 -3.92 -3.55
C VAL A 41 16.04 -4.86 -3.49
N GLU A 42 16.51 -5.21 -2.29
CA GLU A 42 17.69 -6.05 -2.07
C GLU A 42 17.41 -7.52 -2.41
N SER A 43 16.29 -8.05 -1.92
CA SER A 43 15.97 -9.48 -2.06
C SER A 43 15.07 -9.80 -3.25
N ASN A 44 14.50 -8.77 -3.90
CA ASN A 44 13.45 -8.91 -4.92
C ASN A 44 12.25 -9.76 -4.48
N ARG A 45 12.05 -9.92 -3.16
CA ARG A 45 10.89 -10.62 -2.60
C ARG A 45 9.68 -9.70 -2.60
N LEU A 46 8.52 -10.30 -2.84
CA LEU A 46 7.23 -9.63 -2.81
C LEU A 46 6.50 -10.04 -1.53
N PHE A 47 6.17 -9.05 -0.70
CA PHE A 47 5.32 -9.19 0.47
C PHE A 47 3.96 -8.57 0.14
N SER A 48 2.89 -9.16 0.66
CA SER A 48 1.53 -8.64 0.53
C SER A 48 0.93 -8.57 1.91
N GLU A 49 0.46 -7.38 2.28
CA GLU A 49 -0.15 -7.12 3.58
C GLU A 49 -1.60 -6.70 3.36
N HIS A 50 -2.49 -7.30 4.14
CA HIS A 50 -3.90 -6.96 4.17
C HIS A 50 -4.21 -6.11 5.40
N PHE A 51 -4.73 -4.91 5.18
CA PHE A 51 -5.18 -4.02 6.24
C PHE A 51 -6.69 -4.14 6.39
N ALA A 52 -7.12 -4.52 7.60
CA ALA A 52 -8.53 -4.69 7.92
C ALA A 52 -9.32 -3.38 7.88
N LYS A 53 -8.64 -2.25 8.12
CA LYS A 53 -9.27 -0.92 8.23
C LYS A 53 -8.43 0.16 7.54
N ALA A 54 -9.11 1.14 6.96
CA ALA A 54 -8.55 2.28 6.28
C ALA A 54 -9.45 3.50 6.49
N TYR A 55 -8.88 4.57 7.02
CA TYR A 55 -9.58 5.81 7.33
C TYR A 55 -8.85 7.01 6.77
N TYR A 56 -9.57 8.08 6.51
CA TYR A 56 -8.96 9.35 6.12
C TYR A 56 -9.59 10.54 6.82
N SER A 57 -8.78 11.59 6.95
CA SER A 57 -9.21 12.93 7.30
C SER A 57 -8.76 13.90 6.21
N GLN A 58 -9.42 15.05 6.15
CA GLN A 58 -9.08 16.13 5.24
C GLN A 58 -9.02 17.44 6.02
N SER A 59 -7.91 18.15 5.87
CA SER A 59 -7.75 19.50 6.41
C SER A 59 -8.44 20.55 5.53
N ASP A 60 -8.62 21.76 6.06
CA ASP A 60 -9.18 22.89 5.33
C ASP A 60 -8.30 23.32 4.14
N ASP A 61 -6.98 23.10 4.22
CA ASP A 61 -6.01 23.37 3.16
C ASP A 61 -6.04 22.32 2.03
N GLY A 62 -6.80 21.24 2.21
CA GLY A 62 -6.92 20.17 1.24
C GLY A 62 -5.90 19.04 1.38
N ASP A 63 -4.94 19.16 2.32
CA ASP A 63 -4.08 18.04 2.73
C ASP A 63 -4.97 16.90 3.24
N ARG A 64 -4.63 15.66 2.85
CA ARG A 64 -5.32 14.46 3.33
C ARG A 64 -4.37 13.56 4.08
N THR A 65 -4.83 13.10 5.24
CA THR A 65 -4.13 12.09 6.02
C THR A 65 -4.94 10.81 5.98
N VAL A 66 -4.33 9.74 5.49
CA VAL A 66 -4.94 8.42 5.39
C VAL A 66 -4.18 7.46 6.29
N VAL A 67 -4.89 6.65 7.07
CA VAL A 67 -4.30 5.62 7.93
C VAL A 67 -4.86 4.26 7.57
N LEU A 68 -3.99 3.26 7.46
CA LEU A 68 -4.36 1.85 7.35
C LEU A 68 -3.93 1.14 8.63
N ILE A 69 -4.78 0.26 9.13
CA ILE A 69 -4.60 -0.39 10.43
C ILE A 69 -4.81 -1.90 10.26
N ASN A 70 -3.79 -2.66 10.63
CA ASN A 70 -3.90 -4.07 10.95
C ASN A 70 -3.62 -4.23 12.45
N ASP A 71 -4.62 -4.64 13.23
CA ASP A 71 -4.49 -4.76 14.68
C ASP A 71 -3.73 -6.03 15.12
N GLY A 72 -3.27 -6.86 14.17
CA GLY A 72 -2.54 -8.09 14.46
C GLY A 72 -3.42 -9.22 14.99
N LEU A 73 -4.73 -9.02 15.04
CA LEU A 73 -5.65 -10.07 15.44
C LEU A 73 -5.56 -11.22 14.43
N PRO A 74 -5.44 -12.48 14.89
CA PRO A 74 -5.38 -13.62 13.99
C PRO A 74 -6.62 -13.60 13.10
N GLN A 75 -6.41 -13.36 11.81
CA GLN A 75 -7.47 -13.53 10.85
C GLN A 75 -7.65 -15.03 10.69
N ALA A 76 -8.79 -15.55 11.11
CA ALA A 76 -9.18 -16.92 10.83
C ALA A 76 -9.33 -17.07 9.31
N GLY A 77 -8.23 -17.39 8.64
CA GLY A 77 -8.25 -17.77 7.24
C GLY A 77 -9.12 -19.02 7.08
N PRO A 78 -9.87 -19.16 5.98
CA PRO A 78 -10.56 -20.41 5.70
C PRO A 78 -9.49 -21.51 5.65
N ALA A 79 -9.63 -22.52 6.52
CA ALA A 79 -8.73 -23.68 6.59
C ALA A 79 -8.97 -24.58 5.37
N GLU A 80 -8.59 -24.10 4.18
CA GLU A 80 -8.70 -24.81 2.91
C GLU A 80 -7.36 -25.45 2.54
N GLY A 81 -6.92 -26.44 3.32
CA GLY A 81 -5.81 -27.29 2.92
C GLY A 81 -5.14 -28.04 4.09
N PRO A 82 -4.45 -29.15 3.80
CA PRO A 82 -3.69 -29.93 4.79
C PRO A 82 -2.38 -29.26 5.23
N LEU A 83 -2.15 -28.00 4.85
CA LEU A 83 -1.01 -27.21 5.32
C LEU A 83 -1.48 -26.39 6.51
N ASP A 84 -0.97 -26.73 7.69
CA ASP A 84 -1.19 -25.93 8.89
C ASP A 84 -0.62 -24.53 8.63
N PRO A 85 -1.43 -23.46 8.75
CA PRO A 85 -0.91 -22.11 8.67
C PRO A 85 0.13 -21.96 9.78
N VAL A 86 1.37 -21.63 9.40
CA VAL A 86 2.40 -21.27 10.38
C VAL A 86 1.85 -20.07 11.14
N ALA A 87 1.62 -20.24 12.44
CA ALA A 87 1.15 -19.18 13.31
C ALA A 87 2.22 -18.08 13.30
N SER A 88 2.07 -17.08 12.42
CA SER A 88 2.87 -15.87 12.47
C SER A 88 2.49 -15.12 13.74
N GLU A 89 3.48 -14.63 14.46
CA GLU A 89 3.24 -13.80 15.63
C GLU A 89 2.33 -12.61 15.25
N PRO A 90 1.36 -12.25 16.10
CA PRO A 90 0.41 -11.19 15.80
C PRO A 90 1.14 -9.84 15.76
N LEU A 91 1.46 -9.36 14.56
CA LEU A 91 2.06 -8.04 14.37
C LEU A 91 0.97 -6.99 14.18
N ARG A 92 1.05 -5.91 14.95
CA ARG A 92 0.24 -4.73 14.71
C ARG A 92 0.94 -3.81 13.73
N GLN A 93 0.23 -3.40 12.70
CA GLN A 93 0.77 -2.57 11.64
C GLN A 93 -0.09 -1.33 11.42
N VAL A 94 0.55 -0.17 11.29
CA VAL A 94 -0.12 1.09 10.97
C VAL A 94 0.65 1.79 9.87
N VAL A 95 -0.03 2.15 8.78
CA VAL A 95 0.54 2.94 7.68
C VAL A 95 -0.15 4.28 7.62
N ARG A 96 0.61 5.37 7.66
CA ARG A 96 0.14 6.75 7.46
C ARG A 96 0.59 7.23 6.09
N PHE A 97 -0.36 7.69 5.29
CA PHE A 97 -0.11 8.44 4.06
C PHE A 97 -0.51 9.89 4.29
N ARG A 98 0.42 10.83 4.13
CA ARG A 98 0.13 12.26 4.11
C ARG A 98 0.21 12.76 2.68
N ILE A 99 -0.95 12.93 2.06
CA ILE A 99 -1.10 13.39 0.67
C ILE A 99 -1.14 14.93 0.70
N LEU A 100 -0.09 15.53 0.16
CA LEU A 100 0.18 16.97 0.20
C LEU A 100 -0.53 17.74 -0.91
N TRP A 101 -0.79 17.09 -2.04
CA TRP A 101 -1.49 17.72 -3.16
C TRP A 101 -2.16 16.68 -4.05
N ASN A 102 -3.23 17.10 -4.73
CA ASN A 102 -3.92 16.27 -5.71
C ASN A 102 -3.47 16.61 -7.14
N PRO A 103 -3.02 15.62 -7.92
CA PRO A 103 -2.63 15.84 -9.30
C PRO A 103 -3.82 16.25 -10.15
N LEU A 104 -3.64 17.33 -10.91
CA LEU A 104 -4.60 17.74 -11.92
C LEU A 104 -4.64 16.71 -13.05
N HIS A 105 -5.80 16.62 -13.71
CA HIS A 105 -5.95 15.76 -14.87
C HIS A 105 -4.90 16.10 -15.95
N GLY A 106 -4.23 15.08 -16.50
CA GLY A 106 -3.15 15.26 -17.48
C GLY A 106 -1.74 15.38 -16.89
N THR A 107 -1.57 15.36 -15.56
CA THR A 107 -0.24 15.27 -14.93
C THR A 107 0.47 14.00 -15.39
N ARG A 108 1.73 14.13 -15.86
CA ARG A 108 2.56 12.97 -16.20
C ARG A 108 2.99 12.25 -14.92
N ILE A 109 2.24 11.22 -14.60
CA ILE A 109 2.44 10.34 -13.45
C ILE A 109 3.75 9.56 -13.48
N ASP A 110 4.33 9.36 -14.66
CA ASP A 110 5.56 8.57 -14.83
C ASP A 110 6.82 9.43 -14.67
N ALA A 111 6.69 10.74 -14.42
CA ALA A 111 7.84 11.59 -14.16
C ALA A 111 8.37 11.32 -12.74
N PRO A 112 9.68 11.04 -12.58
CA PRO A 112 10.26 10.68 -11.27
C PRO A 112 10.20 11.81 -10.25
N SER A 113 10.01 13.06 -10.69
CA SER A 113 9.82 14.23 -9.82
C SER A 113 8.41 14.32 -9.21
N THR A 114 7.47 13.48 -9.64
CA THR A 114 6.07 13.58 -9.24
C THR A 114 5.86 12.83 -7.92
N THR A 115 6.29 13.43 -6.82
CA THR A 115 6.02 12.93 -5.45
C THR A 115 5.00 13.84 -4.76
N ASN A 116 3.91 13.26 -4.26
CA ASN A 116 2.83 14.00 -3.61
C ASN A 116 2.44 13.45 -2.24
N CYS A 117 3.12 12.42 -1.77
CA CYS A 117 2.76 11.72 -0.56
C CYS A 117 4.00 11.35 0.25
N VAL A 118 3.95 11.61 1.55
CA VAL A 118 4.89 11.09 2.55
C VAL A 118 4.24 9.89 3.23
N ILE A 119 5.02 8.85 3.48
CA ILE A 119 4.53 7.59 4.05
C ILE A 119 5.34 7.24 5.28
N ASP A 120 4.64 6.89 6.35
CA ASP A 120 5.19 6.28 7.55
C ASP A 120 4.53 4.92 7.77
N TRP A 121 5.32 3.88 8.00
CA TRP A 121 4.80 2.55 8.31
C TRP A 121 5.45 2.03 9.59
N ILE A 122 4.64 1.75 10.58
CA ILE A 122 5.07 1.21 11.86
C ILE A 122 4.58 -0.23 11.98
N VAL A 123 5.50 -1.15 12.23
CA VAL A 123 5.24 -2.57 12.54
C VAL A 123 5.65 -2.81 13.98
N ARG A 124 4.78 -3.45 14.76
CA ARG A 124 5.00 -3.71 16.18
C ARG A 124 4.67 -5.16 16.52
N ASP A 125 5.51 -5.77 17.34
CA ASP A 125 5.13 -6.99 18.01
C ASP A 125 4.07 -6.68 19.08
N THR A 126 3.04 -7.52 19.17
CA THR A 126 2.00 -7.45 20.21
C THR A 126 2.18 -8.50 21.30
N SER A 127 3.12 -9.43 21.13
CA SER A 127 3.34 -10.55 22.04
C SER A 127 4.10 -10.14 23.32
N SER A 128 5.08 -9.23 23.20
CA SER A 128 5.91 -8.78 24.33
C SER A 128 5.24 -7.71 25.18
N GLN A 129 5.04 -7.99 26.47
CA GLN A 129 4.54 -7.01 27.45
C GLN A 129 5.64 -6.08 28.00
N ALA A 130 6.91 -6.45 27.88
CA ALA A 130 8.01 -5.80 28.62
C ALA A 130 8.81 -4.78 27.77
N ALA A 131 8.94 -5.02 26.47
CA ALA A 131 9.54 -4.10 25.52
C ALA A 131 8.80 -4.23 24.19
N VAL A 132 8.31 -3.10 23.66
CA VAL A 132 7.62 -3.09 22.38
C VAL A 132 8.67 -3.07 21.28
N ASP A 133 8.96 -4.23 20.74
CA ASP A 133 9.77 -4.33 19.54
C ASP A 133 9.03 -3.71 18.37
N SER A 134 9.71 -2.87 17.61
CA SER A 134 9.09 -2.11 16.52
C SER A 134 10.05 -1.78 15.39
N LEU A 135 9.51 -1.73 14.19
CA LEU A 135 10.18 -1.23 12.99
C LEU A 135 9.39 -0.04 12.46
N HIS A 136 10.08 1.04 12.13
CA HIS A 136 9.52 2.21 11.48
C HIS A 136 10.17 2.39 10.12
N TYR A 137 9.36 2.36 9.08
CA TYR A 137 9.75 2.69 7.72
C TYR A 137 9.23 4.07 7.36
N GLN A 138 10.03 4.81 6.62
CA GLN A 138 9.67 6.12 6.11
C GLN A 138 9.99 6.23 4.62
N GLY A 139 9.21 7.02 3.91
CA GLY A 139 9.55 7.39 2.56
C GLY A 139 8.49 8.23 1.89
N ALA A 140 8.46 8.17 0.57
CA ALA A 140 7.60 9.03 -0.22
C ALA A 140 7.25 8.39 -1.57
N GLY A 141 6.17 8.87 -2.18
CA GLY A 141 5.78 8.41 -3.50
C GLY A 141 4.63 9.17 -4.11
N TYR A 142 4.07 8.55 -5.14
CA TYR A 142 2.90 9.07 -5.84
C TYR A 142 1.64 8.29 -5.45
N VAL A 143 0.63 9.04 -5.02
CA VAL A 143 -0.68 8.54 -4.62
C VAL A 143 -1.78 9.34 -5.31
N SER A 144 -2.69 8.64 -5.98
CA SER A 144 -3.93 9.26 -6.49
C SER A 144 -5.09 8.96 -5.55
N ALA A 145 -5.90 9.98 -5.28
CA ALA A 145 -7.07 9.89 -4.41
C ALA A 145 -8.32 10.37 -5.17
N SER A 146 -9.34 9.51 -5.26
CA SER A 146 -10.61 9.86 -5.92
C SER A 146 -11.80 9.57 -5.00
N GLN A 147 -12.66 10.57 -4.82
CA GLN A 147 -13.87 10.43 -3.99
C GLN A 147 -14.90 9.55 -4.70
N THR A 148 -15.54 8.66 -3.96
CA THR A 148 -16.67 7.83 -4.39
C THR A 148 -17.77 7.85 -3.34
N GLU A 149 -18.93 7.26 -3.65
CA GLU A 149 -20.05 7.12 -2.69
C GLU A 149 -19.66 6.32 -1.44
N LYS A 150 -18.69 5.40 -1.56
CA LYS A 150 -18.24 4.53 -0.46
C LYS A 150 -17.13 5.13 0.40
N GLY A 151 -16.47 6.18 -0.08
CA GLY A 151 -15.27 6.74 0.55
C GLY A 151 -14.22 7.18 -0.46
N LEU A 152 -13.00 7.36 0.02
CA LEU A 152 -11.86 7.83 -0.76
C LEU A 152 -11.09 6.65 -1.33
N VAL A 153 -11.12 6.46 -2.65
CA VAL A 153 -10.32 5.44 -3.32
C VAL A 153 -8.89 5.93 -3.43
N ILE A 154 -7.97 5.22 -2.80
CA ILE A 154 -6.55 5.49 -2.84
C ILE A 154 -5.87 4.47 -3.75
N THR A 155 -5.02 4.95 -4.66
CA THR A 155 -4.15 4.09 -5.48
C THR A 155 -2.70 4.55 -5.31
N VAL A 156 -1.88 3.66 -4.77
CA VAL A 156 -0.43 3.81 -4.60
C VAL A 156 0.23 3.15 -5.80
N ARG A 157 0.90 3.95 -6.64
CA ARG A 157 1.48 3.46 -7.91
C ARG A 157 2.94 3.05 -7.82
N SER A 158 3.69 3.75 -6.99
CA SER A 158 5.09 3.49 -6.66
C SER A 158 5.46 4.45 -5.55
N ALA A 159 5.82 3.91 -4.39
CA ALA A 159 6.41 4.68 -3.32
C ALA A 159 7.61 3.95 -2.78
N ALA A 160 8.71 4.67 -2.57
CA ALA A 160 9.90 4.09 -1.95
C ALA A 160 9.77 4.22 -0.44
N LEU A 161 10.07 3.15 0.28
CA LEU A 161 10.21 3.12 1.73
C LEU A 161 11.57 2.57 2.11
N ASP A 162 12.15 3.09 3.18
CA ASP A 162 13.36 2.59 3.81
C ASP A 162 13.16 2.50 5.33
N ALA A 163 13.93 1.64 6.01
CA ALA A 163 13.88 1.53 7.46
C ALA A 163 14.48 2.80 8.08
N ALA A 164 13.67 3.55 8.82
CA ALA A 164 14.05 4.80 9.48
C ALA A 164 14.51 4.57 10.92
N ALA A 165 13.84 3.68 11.66
CA ALA A 165 14.18 3.33 13.03
C ALA A 165 13.80 1.87 13.35
N ARG A 166 14.52 1.30 14.31
CA ARG A 166 14.24 -0.02 14.87
C ARG A 166 14.44 0.03 16.38
N THR A 167 13.51 -0.58 17.09
CA THR A 167 13.56 -0.75 18.55
C THR A 167 13.39 -2.24 18.84
N GLY A 168 14.25 -2.79 19.70
CA GLY A 168 14.22 -4.22 20.05
C GLY A 168 14.88 -5.11 19.01
N GLU A 169 14.49 -6.38 18.99
CA GLU A 169 15.11 -7.46 18.20
C GLU A 169 14.25 -7.92 17.02
N LEU A 170 13.17 -7.18 16.70
CA LEU A 170 12.32 -7.48 15.55
C LEU A 170 13.16 -7.46 14.26
N ALA A 171 13.25 -8.62 13.63
CA ALA A 171 13.95 -8.76 12.36
C ALA A 171 13.24 -7.95 11.28
N ASP A 172 14.01 -7.29 10.42
CA ASP A 172 13.51 -6.61 9.24
C ASP A 172 13.56 -7.56 8.03
N PRO A 173 12.43 -8.14 7.60
CA PRO A 173 12.40 -9.01 6.44
C PRO A 173 12.30 -8.24 5.11
N VAL A 174 11.97 -6.95 5.14
CA VAL A 174 11.59 -6.17 3.96
C VAL A 174 12.77 -5.36 3.42
N GLY A 175 13.51 -4.69 4.30
CA GLY A 175 14.54 -3.71 3.94
C GLY A 175 13.97 -2.53 3.17
N ARG A 176 14.76 -1.96 2.26
CA ARG A 176 14.28 -0.94 1.34
C ARG A 176 13.29 -1.58 0.38
N CYS A 177 12.15 -0.93 0.16
CA CYS A 177 11.11 -1.51 -0.69
C CYS A 177 10.34 -0.48 -1.52
N ILE A 178 9.67 -1.01 -2.55
CA ILE A 178 8.70 -0.28 -3.36
C ILE A 178 7.30 -0.75 -3.00
N VAL A 179 6.43 0.20 -2.65
CA VAL A 179 5.04 -0.02 -2.24
C VAL A 179 4.07 0.29 -3.37
N ASN A 180 3.11 -0.61 -3.56
CA ASN A 180 2.02 -0.47 -4.52
C ASN A 180 0.73 -0.98 -3.90
N GLY A 181 -0.42 -0.45 -4.27
CA GLY A 181 -1.69 -0.95 -3.75
C GLY A 181 -2.89 -0.09 -4.12
N LYS A 182 -4.06 -0.60 -3.79
CA LYS A 182 -5.33 0.10 -3.98
C LYS A 182 -6.29 -0.27 -2.86
N PHE A 183 -6.94 0.73 -2.29
CA PHE A 183 -7.87 0.53 -1.19
C PHE A 183 -8.89 1.67 -1.12
N ILE A 184 -9.91 1.48 -0.27
CA ILE A 184 -10.96 2.49 -0.03
C ILE A 184 -10.88 2.90 1.43
N ALA A 185 -10.70 4.19 1.69
CA ALA A 185 -10.68 4.75 3.04
C ALA A 185 -12.02 5.42 3.38
N ILE A 186 -12.50 5.22 4.61
CA ILE A 186 -13.72 5.84 5.14
C ILE A 186 -13.34 7.11 5.89
N ARG A 187 -14.18 8.16 5.84
CA ARG A 187 -13.88 9.40 6.57
C ARG A 187 -14.09 9.18 8.06
N ASP A 188 -13.06 9.42 8.86
CA ASP A 188 -13.13 9.42 10.32
C ASP A 188 -12.01 10.30 10.89
N ASP A 189 -12.30 11.58 11.06
CA ASP A 189 -11.31 12.58 11.42
C ASP A 189 -10.77 12.34 12.86
N GLN A 190 -11.62 11.84 13.77
CA GLN A 190 -11.25 11.56 15.17
C GLN A 190 -10.34 10.35 15.27
N LEU A 191 -10.67 9.25 14.59
CA LEU A 191 -9.86 8.04 14.62
C LEU A 191 -8.50 8.26 13.94
N VAL A 192 -8.47 9.03 12.85
CA VAL A 192 -7.22 9.39 12.18
C VAL A 192 -6.34 10.19 13.14
N ALA A 193 -6.88 11.23 13.79
CA ALA A 193 -6.13 12.03 14.76
C ALA A 193 -5.60 11.19 15.93
N ALA A 194 -6.44 10.32 16.51
CA ALA A 194 -6.03 9.43 17.60
C ALA A 194 -4.97 8.41 17.17
N THR A 195 -5.04 7.92 15.94
CA THR A 195 -4.05 6.98 15.38
C THR A 195 -2.72 7.69 15.14
N VAL A 196 -2.75 8.89 14.55
CA VAL A 196 -1.57 9.71 14.31
C VAL A 196 -0.88 10.09 15.62
N ALA A 197 -1.63 10.56 16.62
CA ALA A 197 -1.07 10.88 17.93
C ALA A 197 -0.34 9.67 18.55
N ARG A 198 -0.91 8.47 18.45
CA ARG A 198 -0.27 7.23 18.93
C ARG A 198 0.99 6.85 18.15
N MET A 199 1.06 7.19 16.86
CA MET A 199 2.28 7.01 16.07
C MET A 199 3.37 7.98 16.50
N ASP A 200 3.00 9.25 16.76
CA ASP A 200 3.93 10.32 17.11
C ASP A 200 4.44 10.20 18.58
N GLU A 201 3.63 9.64 19.48
CA GLU A 201 4.03 9.28 20.86
C GLU A 201 5.10 8.17 20.89
N MET A 202 5.28 7.45 19.79
CA MET A 202 6.30 6.42 19.74
C MET A 202 7.66 7.13 19.70
N PRO A 203 8.52 6.92 20.71
CA PRO A 203 9.85 7.51 20.66
C PRO A 203 10.51 6.95 19.41
N LEU A 204 10.73 7.83 18.43
CA LEU A 204 11.76 7.65 17.43
C LEU A 204 13.03 7.53 18.25
N ALA A 205 13.36 6.30 18.65
CA ALA A 205 14.61 5.99 19.34
C ALA A 205 15.66 6.70 18.50
N GLU A 206 16.33 7.69 19.10
CA GLU A 206 17.23 8.61 18.40
C GLU A 206 17.97 7.77 17.40
N ALA A 207 17.62 7.93 16.12
CA ALA A 207 18.05 7.01 15.09
C ALA A 207 19.56 7.03 15.20
N THR A 208 20.15 5.99 15.79
CA THR A 208 21.59 5.86 15.84
C THR A 208 21.88 5.71 14.38
N PRO A 209 22.30 6.79 13.70
CA PRO A 209 22.24 6.86 12.25
C PRO A 209 23.03 5.65 11.84
N ALA A 210 22.38 4.66 11.22
CA ALA A 210 22.95 3.35 10.98
C ALA A 210 24.24 3.66 10.25
N ALA A 211 25.36 3.63 11.00
CA ALA A 211 26.51 4.46 10.68
C ALA A 211 26.82 4.05 9.27
N ALA A 212 26.63 4.98 8.32
CA ALA A 212 26.79 4.68 6.93
C ALA A 212 28.19 4.11 6.89
N GLN A 213 28.28 2.78 6.77
CA GLN A 213 29.49 2.11 6.40
C GLN A 213 29.60 2.50 4.95
N VAL A 214 29.91 3.78 4.71
CA VAL A 214 30.64 4.23 3.56
C VAL A 214 31.86 3.34 3.69
N PRO A 215 32.01 2.27 2.89
CA PRO A 215 33.28 1.59 2.86
C PRO A 215 34.24 2.73 2.55
N SER A 216 35.13 3.04 3.49
CA SER A 216 36.27 3.89 3.24
C SER A 216 37.11 3.08 2.26
N ARG A 217 36.65 3.06 1.00
CA ARG A 217 37.42 2.64 -0.14
C ARG A 217 38.40 3.79 -0.26
N THR A 218 39.44 3.72 0.55
CA THR A 218 40.70 4.41 0.30
C THR A 218 41.03 4.04 -1.13
N MET A 219 40.64 4.90 -2.07
CA MET A 219 41.13 4.84 -3.42
C MET A 219 42.61 5.17 -3.27
N SER A 220 43.41 4.13 -3.08
CA SER A 220 44.82 4.16 -3.42
C SER A 220 44.86 4.49 -4.91
N PHE A 221 44.94 5.78 -5.21
CA PHE A 221 45.36 6.26 -6.52
C PHE A 221 46.81 5.82 -6.66
N SER A 222 47.02 4.62 -7.21
CA SER A 222 48.27 4.34 -7.90
C SER A 222 48.28 5.28 -9.11
N PRO A 223 49.24 6.21 -9.23
CA PRO A 223 49.37 7.01 -10.43
C PRO A 223 49.79 6.08 -11.57
N THR A 224 48.82 5.61 -12.34
CA THR A 224 49.09 4.95 -13.62
C THR A 224 49.60 6.03 -14.57
N VAL A 225 50.89 5.92 -14.92
CA VAL A 225 51.54 6.71 -15.96
C VAL A 225 50.72 6.59 -17.25
N PRO A 226 50.38 7.70 -17.93
CA PRO A 226 49.64 7.65 -19.17
C PRO A 226 50.51 7.00 -20.26
N GLU A 227 50.13 5.79 -20.66
CA GLU A 227 50.66 5.15 -21.84
C GLU A 227 49.96 5.76 -23.07
N ASP A 228 50.74 6.52 -23.82
CA ASP A 228 50.36 7.17 -25.07
C ASP A 228 49.97 6.11 -26.11
N ASN A 229 48.67 5.85 -26.24
CA ASN A 229 48.14 4.97 -27.27
C ASN A 229 47.44 5.79 -28.35
N SER A 230 48.30 6.39 -29.18
CA SER A 230 47.94 6.93 -30.49
C SER A 230 47.41 5.80 -31.38
N ASN A 231 46.09 5.61 -31.41
CA ASN A 231 45.46 4.71 -32.37
C ASN A 231 44.33 5.39 -33.16
N SER A 232 44.75 5.92 -34.31
CA SER A 232 44.18 5.66 -35.63
C SER A 232 42.65 5.61 -35.75
N VAL A 233 42.13 6.75 -36.22
CA VAL A 233 40.84 6.91 -36.90
C VAL A 233 40.61 5.78 -37.92
N GLN A 234 39.52 5.01 -37.77
CA GLN A 234 38.87 4.35 -38.90
C GLN A 234 37.40 4.76 -38.98
N ASN A 235 37.16 5.53 -40.02
CA ASN A 235 35.91 6.08 -40.48
C ASN A 235 35.18 5.02 -41.33
N SER A 236 34.00 4.59 -40.92
CA SER A 236 33.06 3.78 -41.71
C SER A 236 31.65 4.27 -41.31
N GLY A 237 31.00 5.12 -42.09
CA GLY A 237 30.41 4.82 -43.41
C GLY A 237 28.90 4.71 -43.22
N PRO A 238 28.07 5.61 -43.80
CA PRO A 238 26.63 5.63 -43.52
C PRO A 238 25.87 4.48 -44.20
N PRO A 239 24.85 3.89 -43.55
CA PRO A 239 24.04 2.84 -44.15
C PRO A 239 23.06 3.40 -45.19
N SER A 240 23.10 2.81 -46.39
CA SER A 240 22.19 3.06 -47.51
C SER A 240 20.74 2.72 -47.16
N ARG A 241 19.82 3.66 -47.43
CA ARG A 241 18.37 3.43 -47.38
C ARG A 241 17.93 2.55 -48.55
N GLN A 242 17.25 1.43 -48.27
CA GLN A 242 16.40 0.74 -49.24
C GLN A 242 14.98 1.31 -49.21
N PRO A 243 14.33 1.50 -50.37
CA PRO A 243 12.90 1.78 -50.45
C PRO A 243 12.09 0.47 -50.45
N SER A 244 10.95 0.48 -49.76
CA SER A 244 9.97 -0.61 -49.76
C SER A 244 8.89 -0.38 -50.83
N PRO A 245 8.30 -1.47 -51.38
CA PRO A 245 7.26 -1.43 -52.41
C PRO A 245 5.89 -0.98 -51.90
#